data_AF-A0A7X0LF16-F1
#
_entry.id   AF-A0A7X0LF16-F1
#
_cell.length_a   1.000
_cell.length_b   1.000
_cell.length_c   1.000
_cell.angle_alpha   90.00
_cell.angle_beta   90.00
_cell.angle_gamma   90.00
#
_symmetry.space_group_name_H-M   'P 1'
#
loop_
_entity.id
_entity.type
_entity.pdbx_description
1 polymer ?
#
loop_
_entity_poly.entity_id
_entity_poly.type
_entity_poly.pdbx_seq_one_letter_code
_entity_poly.pdbx_strand_id
1 'polypeptide(L)'
;MDENEELDKMLSRDILEQFRAAWLQDHGVDFADPDISILNADLTGLPPTALHYGEYEALAGEGADFGRRLVDFKILSEVRPLPEGQHSFILGAGRVPEADRAIEQMGQWLRRHLGS
;
A
#
# COMPACT_ATOMS: atom_id res chain seq x y z
N MET A 1 -4.17 8.65 -7.08
CA MET A 1 -5.19 7.95 -7.89
C MET A 1 -5.21 8.25 -9.40
N ASP A 2 -5.56 9.46 -9.84
CA ASP A 2 -5.98 9.70 -11.24
C ASP A 2 -4.92 9.41 -12.32
N GLU A 3 -3.64 9.49 -11.98
CA GLU A 3 -2.54 9.28 -12.93
C GLU A 3 -2.48 7.84 -13.47
N ASN A 4 -2.94 6.86 -12.69
CA ASN A 4 -2.83 5.43 -13.03
C ASN A 4 -4.16 4.74 -13.29
N GLU A 5 -5.29 5.46 -13.27
CA GLU A 5 -6.61 4.83 -13.37
C GLU A 5 -6.79 4.01 -14.66
N GLU A 6 -6.23 4.48 -15.78
CA GLU A 6 -6.29 3.73 -17.05
C GLU A 6 -5.26 2.58 -17.14
N LEU A 7 -4.21 2.64 -16.32
CA LEU A 7 -3.12 1.66 -16.27
C LEU A 7 -3.45 0.46 -15.38
N ASP A 8 -4.15 0.70 -14.27
CA ASP A 8 -4.55 -0.34 -13.33
C ASP A 8 -5.62 -1.25 -13.96
N LYS A 9 -5.34 -2.56 -14.00
CA LYS A 9 -6.23 -3.57 -14.58
C LYS A 9 -7.12 -4.24 -13.52
N MET A 10 -7.00 -3.86 -12.26
CA MET A 10 -7.67 -4.48 -11.14
C MET A 10 -8.52 -3.51 -10.32
N LEU A 11 -8.05 -2.29 -10.08
CA LEU A 11 -8.78 -1.26 -9.34
C LEU A 11 -9.18 -0.09 -10.24
N SER A 12 -10.30 0.53 -9.87
CA SER A 12 -10.78 1.80 -10.42
C SER A 12 -11.39 2.66 -9.31
N ARG A 13 -11.66 3.94 -9.59
CA ARG A 13 -12.30 4.85 -8.63
C ARG A 13 -13.63 4.30 -8.16
N ASP A 14 -14.48 3.95 -9.10
CA ASP A 14 -15.82 3.45 -8.81
C ASP A 14 -15.80 2.21 -7.91
N ILE A 15 -14.84 1.30 -8.09
CA ILE A 15 -14.71 0.10 -7.25
C ILE A 15 -14.30 0.48 -5.82
N LEU A 16 -13.31 1.37 -5.67
CA LEU A 16 -12.85 1.82 -4.36
C LEU A 16 -13.93 2.62 -3.61
N GLU A 17 -14.69 3.45 -4.31
CA GLU A 17 -15.80 4.19 -3.72
C GLU A 17 -16.92 3.26 -3.25
N GLN A 18 -17.21 2.20 -4.02
CA GLN A 18 -18.14 1.14 -3.60
C GLN A 18 -17.64 0.39 -2.36
N PHE A 19 -16.36 0.03 -2.29
CA PHE A 19 -15.79 -0.61 -1.09
C PHE A 19 -15.89 0.29 0.13
N ARG A 20 -15.56 1.58 -0.01
CA ARG A 20 -15.69 2.56 1.07
C ARG A 20 -17.13 2.69 1.55
N ALA A 21 -18.09 2.82 0.63
CA ALA A 21 -19.51 2.93 0.97
C ALA A 21 -20.02 1.69 1.70
N ALA A 22 -19.63 0.49 1.22
CA ALA A 22 -20.01 -0.77 1.82
C ALA A 22 -19.42 -0.99 3.22
N TRP A 23 -18.20 -0.50 3.46
CA TRP A 23 -17.52 -0.64 4.74
C TRP A 23 -17.98 0.38 5.78
N LEU A 24 -18.04 1.67 5.45
CA LEU A 24 -18.36 2.72 6.42
C LEU A 24 -19.83 2.65 6.85
N GLN A 25 -20.74 2.39 5.91
CA GLN A 25 -22.21 2.31 6.07
C GLN A 25 -22.90 3.56 6.66
N ASP A 26 -22.22 4.34 7.49
CA ASP A 26 -22.65 5.61 8.06
C ASP A 26 -22.11 6.77 7.23
N HIS A 27 -23.01 7.53 6.62
CA HIS A 27 -22.68 8.72 5.83
C HIS A 27 -22.14 9.89 6.66
N GLY A 28 -22.24 9.83 7.99
CA GLY A 28 -21.68 10.83 8.91
C GLY A 28 -20.19 10.64 9.20
N VAL A 29 -19.61 9.49 8.87
CA VAL A 29 -18.19 9.22 9.07
C VAL A 29 -17.38 9.86 7.95
N ASP A 30 -16.48 10.78 8.32
CA ASP A 30 -15.52 11.34 7.37
C ASP A 30 -14.46 10.27 7.05
N PHE A 31 -14.35 9.89 5.78
CA PHE A 31 -13.34 8.91 5.36
C PHE A 31 -11.92 9.48 5.40
N ALA A 32 -11.77 10.80 5.56
CA ALA A 32 -10.48 11.42 5.82
C ALA A 32 -10.07 11.37 7.31
N ASP A 33 -10.94 10.92 8.21
CA ASP A 33 -10.63 10.74 9.63
C ASP A 33 -9.37 9.85 9.81
N PRO A 34 -8.41 10.20 10.68
CA PRO A 34 -7.20 9.42 10.90
C PRO A 34 -7.44 7.97 11.37
N ASP A 35 -8.58 7.67 12.00
CA ASP A 35 -8.95 6.29 12.35
C ASP A 35 -9.37 5.47 11.12
N ILE A 36 -9.64 6.13 10.00
CA ILE A 36 -10.03 5.53 8.72
C ILE A 36 -8.90 5.57 7.71
N SER A 37 -8.26 6.72 7.57
CA SER A 37 -7.19 6.98 6.60
C SER A 37 -5.85 7.13 7.33
N ILE A 38 -5.03 6.09 7.28
CA ILE A 38 -3.66 6.12 7.83
C ILE A 38 -2.80 7.23 7.21
N LEU A 39 -3.13 7.66 5.99
CA LEU A 39 -2.49 8.81 5.34
C LEU A 39 -2.72 10.13 6.07
N ASN A 40 -3.68 10.20 7.00
CA ASN A 40 -3.95 11.37 7.83
C ASN A 40 -3.58 11.15 9.31
N ALA A 41 -3.27 9.92 9.71
CA ALA A 41 -2.97 9.55 11.09
C ALA A 41 -1.58 10.01 11.58
N ASP A 42 -1.45 10.25 12.88
CA ASP A 42 -0.15 10.32 13.56
C ASP A 42 0.49 8.92 13.54
N LEU A 43 1.64 8.79 12.89
CA LEU A 43 2.33 7.51 12.72
C LEU A 43 3.30 7.21 13.88
N THR A 44 3.38 8.09 14.88
CA THR A 44 4.29 7.93 16.02
C THR A 44 4.08 6.59 16.71
N GLY A 45 5.16 5.83 16.85
CA GLY A 45 5.11 4.53 17.51
C GLY A 45 4.72 3.35 16.62
N LEU A 46 4.50 3.56 15.31
CA LEU A 46 4.40 2.42 14.38
C LEU A 46 5.67 1.54 14.46
N PRO A 47 5.51 0.21 14.34
CA PRO A 47 6.65 -0.70 14.30
C PRO A 47 7.47 -0.50 13.01
N PRO A 48 8.67 -1.11 12.92
CA PRO A 48 9.39 -1.18 11.66
C PRO A 48 8.48 -1.69 10.53
N THR A 49 8.37 -0.91 9.45
CA THR A 49 7.36 -1.09 8.40
C THR A 49 8.00 -1.29 7.04
N ALA A 50 7.74 -2.42 6.39
CA ALA A 50 8.06 -2.61 4.97
C ALA A 50 6.81 -2.32 4.13
N LEU A 51 6.92 -1.40 3.18
CA LEU A 51 5.86 -1.00 2.27
C LEU A 51 6.19 -1.45 0.85
N HIS A 52 5.26 -2.16 0.22
CA HIS A 52 5.34 -2.59 -1.16
C HIS A 52 4.05 -2.19 -1.90
N TYR A 53 4.19 -1.68 -3.12
CA TYR A 53 3.07 -1.31 -3.99
C TYR A 53 3.51 -1.39 -5.45
N GLY A 54 2.57 -1.56 -6.39
CA GLY A 54 2.85 -1.52 -7.82
C GLY A 54 2.88 -0.10 -8.36
N GLU A 55 3.78 0.22 -9.31
CA GLU A 55 3.82 1.57 -9.89
C GLU A 55 2.69 1.86 -10.88
N TYR A 56 2.03 0.82 -11.42
CA TYR A 56 0.87 0.96 -12.33
C TYR A 56 -0.47 0.73 -11.62
N GLU A 57 -0.47 0.68 -10.28
CA GLU A 57 -1.72 0.59 -9.52
C GLU A 57 -2.31 1.98 -9.25
N ALA A 58 -3.63 2.04 -9.13
CA ALA A 58 -4.36 3.28 -8.89
C ALA A 58 -3.96 3.94 -7.56
N LEU A 59 -3.52 3.15 -6.58
CA LEU A 59 -3.08 3.60 -5.25
C LEU A 59 -1.58 3.93 -5.19
N ALA A 60 -0.85 3.95 -6.30
CA ALA A 60 0.61 4.17 -6.29
C ALA A 60 1.01 5.52 -5.68
N GLY A 61 0.23 6.59 -5.95
CA GLY A 61 0.46 7.91 -5.37
C GLY A 61 0.30 7.91 -3.84
N GLU A 62 -0.79 7.28 -3.38
CA GLU A 62 -1.09 7.08 -1.96
C GLU A 62 0.00 6.22 -1.28
N GLY A 63 0.51 5.19 -1.95
CA GLY A 63 1.65 4.38 -1.50
C GLY A 63 2.94 5.20 -1.36
N ALA A 64 3.24 6.05 -2.34
CA ALA A 64 4.39 6.94 -2.29
C ALA A 64 4.28 7.96 -1.14
N ASP A 65 3.10 8.54 -0.94
CA ASP A 65 2.83 9.46 0.15
C ASP A 65 2.95 8.79 1.52
N PHE A 66 2.42 7.57 1.68
CA PHE A 66 2.61 6.83 2.92
C PHE A 66 4.09 6.54 3.18
N GLY A 67 4.84 6.15 2.14
CA GLY A 67 6.28 5.94 2.22
C GLY A 67 7.04 7.18 2.69
N ARG A 68 6.70 8.37 2.17
CA ARG A 68 7.27 9.64 2.63
C ARG A 68 6.91 9.94 4.08
N ARG A 69 5.65 9.72 4.47
CA ARG A 69 5.20 9.93 5.86
C ARG A 69 5.94 9.02 6.85
N LEU A 70 6.19 7.75 6.51
CA LEU A 70 6.99 6.86 7.37
C LEU A 70 8.36 7.48 7.69
N VAL A 71 9.02 8.10 6.70
CA VAL A 71 10.28 8.81 6.88
C VAL A 71 10.12 10.07 7.74
N ASP A 72 9.08 10.88 7.47
CA ASP A 72 8.80 12.11 8.22
C ASP A 72 8.58 11.84 9.73
N PHE A 73 7.92 10.72 10.05
CA PHE A 73 7.69 10.22 11.41
C PHE A 73 8.85 9.40 11.98
N LYS A 74 9.96 9.28 11.24
CA LYS A 74 11.19 8.56 11.65
C LYS A 74 10.93 7.08 11.96
N ILE A 75 9.99 6.47 11.26
CA ILE A 75 9.75 5.03 11.33
C ILE A 75 10.86 4.31 10.57
N LEU A 76 11.40 3.24 11.15
CA LEU A 76 12.32 2.36 10.43
C LEU A 76 11.55 1.69 9.30
N SER A 77 11.82 2.08 8.05
CA SER A 77 11.04 1.61 6.91
C SER A 77 11.87 1.19 5.71
N GLU A 78 11.36 0.21 4.97
CA GLU A 78 11.78 -0.11 3.60
C GLU A 78 10.60 0.09 2.66
N VAL A 79 10.68 1.06 1.75
CA VAL A 79 9.65 1.33 0.73
C VAL A 79 10.12 0.79 -0.61
N ARG A 80 9.34 -0.09 -1.22
CA ARG A 80 9.69 -0.85 -2.41
C ARG A 80 8.56 -0.79 -3.44
N PRO A 81 8.49 0.28 -4.25
CA PRO A 81 7.65 0.26 -5.46
C PRO A 81 8.12 -0.84 -6.41
N LEU A 82 7.18 -1.54 -7.04
CA LEU A 82 7.46 -2.48 -8.10
C LEU A 82 7.20 -1.81 -9.46
N PRO A 83 8.25 -1.58 -10.28
CA PRO A 83 8.07 -1.02 -11.62
C PRO A 83 7.07 -1.82 -12.44
N GLU A 84 6.14 -1.10 -13.07
CA GLU A 84 5.05 -1.66 -13.90
C GLU A 84 4.11 -2.63 -13.15
N GLY A 85 4.27 -2.78 -11.83
CA GLY A 85 3.46 -3.65 -11.00
C GLY A 85 2.01 -3.18 -10.95
N GLN A 86 1.09 -4.14 -11.07
CA GLN A 86 -0.35 -3.93 -10.91
C GLN A 86 -0.75 -3.97 -9.43
N HIS A 87 -1.99 -3.53 -9.12
CA HIS A 87 -2.53 -3.69 -7.78
C HIS A 87 -2.44 -5.15 -7.33
N SER A 88 -1.98 -5.38 -6.09
CA SER A 88 -1.80 -6.74 -5.57
C SER A 88 -0.91 -7.62 -6.47
N PHE A 89 0.19 -7.07 -7.01
CA PHE A 89 1.14 -7.78 -7.89
C PHE A 89 1.60 -9.16 -7.35
N ILE A 90 1.56 -9.36 -6.03
CA ILE A 90 1.87 -10.63 -5.37
C ILE A 90 1.01 -11.81 -5.87
N LEU A 91 -0.17 -11.55 -6.43
CA LEU A 91 -1.02 -12.59 -7.04
C LEU A 91 -0.36 -13.24 -8.26
N GLY A 92 0.67 -12.60 -8.84
CA GLY A 92 1.50 -13.16 -9.90
C GLY A 92 2.55 -14.18 -9.43
N ALA A 93 2.65 -14.49 -8.14
CA ALA A 93 3.64 -15.44 -7.61
C ALA A 93 3.63 -16.80 -8.35
N GLY A 94 4.83 -17.33 -8.59
CA GLY A 94 5.10 -18.53 -9.36
C GLY A 94 4.94 -18.37 -10.88
N ARG A 95 4.57 -17.17 -11.36
CA ARG A 95 4.39 -16.85 -12.78
C ARG A 95 5.12 -15.58 -13.21
N VAL A 96 5.25 -14.62 -12.30
CA VAL A 96 5.92 -13.34 -12.49
C VAL A 96 7.15 -13.29 -11.57
N PRO A 97 8.37 -13.38 -12.11
CA PRO A 97 9.60 -13.43 -11.32
C PRO A 97 9.77 -12.25 -10.35
N GLU A 98 9.29 -11.07 -10.74
CA GLU A 98 9.31 -9.86 -9.93
C GLU A 98 8.44 -9.98 -8.68
N ALA A 99 7.28 -10.64 -8.79
CA ALA A 99 6.40 -10.92 -7.67
C ALA A 99 7.05 -11.92 -6.69
N ASP A 100 7.68 -12.98 -7.21
CA ASP A 100 8.42 -13.94 -6.39
C ASP A 100 9.56 -13.28 -5.61
N ARG A 101 10.33 -12.41 -6.29
CA ARG A 101 11.40 -11.63 -5.67
C ARG A 101 10.88 -10.70 -4.59
N ALA A 102 9.77 -10.02 -4.82
CA ALA A 102 9.17 -9.14 -3.82
C ALA A 102 8.70 -9.90 -2.58
N ILE A 103 8.09 -11.09 -2.75
CA ILE A 103 7.71 -11.97 -1.63
C ILE A 103 8.95 -12.45 -0.87
N GLU A 104 10.03 -12.79 -1.56
CA GLU A 104 11.28 -13.15 -0.91
C GLU A 104 11.81 -12.00 -0.03
N GLN A 105 11.79 -10.77 -0.55
CA GLN A 105 12.18 -9.56 0.19
C GLN A 105 11.30 -9.34 1.43
N MET A 106 9.98 -9.52 1.32
CA MET A 106 9.07 -9.45 2.46
C MET A 106 9.46 -10.49 3.53
N GLY A 107 9.76 -11.73 3.13
CA GLY A 107 10.23 -12.77 4.04
C GLY A 107 11.56 -12.44 4.71
N GLN A 108 12.51 -11.85 3.98
CA GLN A 108 13.80 -11.40 4.51
C GLN A 108 13.63 -10.24 5.51
N TRP A 109 12.68 -9.32 5.26
CA TRP A 109 12.33 -8.26 6.20
C TRP A 109 11.81 -8.82 7.53
N LEU A 110 10.84 -9.74 7.46
CA LEU A 110 10.25 -10.35 8.63
C LEU A 110 11.29 -11.11 9.47
N ARG A 111 12.14 -11.93 8.85
CA ARG A 111 13.22 -12.66 9.55
C ARG A 111 14.19 -11.73 10.30
N ARG A 112 14.51 -10.56 9.72
CA ARG A 112 15.39 -9.58 10.36
C ARG A 112 14.78 -8.95 11.62
N HIS A 113 13.45 -8.79 11.68
CA HIS A 113 12.77 -8.03 12.73
C HIS A 113 12.07 -8.90 13.78
N LEU A 114 11.68 -10.12 13.44
CA LEU A 114 10.97 -11.04 14.34
C LEU A 114 11.85 -12.14 14.93
N GLY A 115 13.08 -12.30 14.44
CA GLY A 115 13.93 -13.42 14.78
C GLY A 115 13.54 -14.69 14.01
N SER A 116 14.54 -15.51 13.72
CA SER A 116 14.40 -16.84 13.09
C SER A 116 14.25 -17.94 14.13
#